data_AF-A0A651G7Q5-F1
#
_entry.id   AF-A0A651G7Q5-F1
#
_cell.length_a   1.000
_cell.length_b   1.000
_cell.length_c   1.000
_cell.angle_alpha   90.00
_cell.angle_beta   90.00
_cell.angle_gamma   90.00
#
_symmetry.space_group_name_H-M   'P 1'
#
loop_
_entity.id
_entity.type
_entity.pdbx_description
1 polymer ?
#
loop_
_entity_poly.entity_id
_entity_poly.type
_entity_poly.pdbx_seq_one_letter_code
_entity_poly.pdbx_strand_id
1 'polypeptide(L)' 'MNISFTTKQRKYIKDQVESGDFQNSSEVVRDALRLHATYRQKLINDLKIEIEKGWTGPTSNRMIKDIIKDKSS' A
#
# COMPACT_ATOMS: atom_id res chain seq x y z
N MET A 1 -25.75 3.59 2.47
CA MET A 1 -25.03 2.46 1.85
C MET A 1 -25.11 1.28 2.82
N ASN A 2 -25.66 0.14 2.41
CA ASN A 2 -25.70 -1.05 3.27
C ASN A 2 -24.53 -1.96 2.90
N ILE A 3 -23.65 -2.23 3.86
CA ILE A 3 -22.42 -3.00 3.65
C ILE A 3 -22.36 -4.05 4.75
N SER A 4 -22.13 -5.30 4.36
CA SER A 4 -21.90 -6.39 5.30
C SER A 4 -20.40 -6.49 5.60
N PHE A 5 -20.06 -6.43 6.88
CA PHE A 5 -18.69 -6.61 7.36
C PHE A 5 -18.51 -8.01 7.93
N THR A 6 -17.30 -8.56 7.82
CA THR A 6 -16.90 -9.77 8.55
C THR A 6 -16.91 -9.54 10.06
N THR A 7 -16.94 -10.60 10.85
CA THR A 7 -16.90 -10.50 12.32
C THR A 7 -15.65 -9.74 12.81
N LYS A 8 -14.49 -9.98 12.19
CA LYS A 8 -13.24 -9.28 12.54
C LYS A 8 -13.33 -7.78 12.27
N GLN A 9 -13.88 -7.38 11.13
CA GLN A 9 -14.07 -5.97 10.77
C GLN A 9 -15.06 -5.27 11.72
N ARG A 10 -16.17 -5.94 12.09
CA ARG A 10 -17.13 -5.39 13.05
C ARG A 10 -16.47 -5.15 14.42
N LYS A 11 -15.67 -6.10 14.90
CA LYS A 11 -14.92 -5.93 16.16
C LYS A 11 -13.97 -4.74 16.06
N TYR A 12 -13.17 -4.67 15.01
CA TYR A 12 -12.24 -3.56 14.81
C TYR A 12 -12.96 -2.20 14.80
N ILE A 13 -14.02 -2.06 14.01
CA ILE A 13 -14.80 -0.81 13.94
C ILE A 13 -15.38 -0.45 15.30
N LYS A 14 -15.89 -1.44 16.04
CA LYS A 14 -16.42 -1.23 17.40
C LYS A 14 -15.33 -0.73 18.35
N ASP A 15 -14.16 -1.38 18.38
CA ASP A 15 -13.04 -1.00 19.24
C ASP A 15 -12.57 0.45 18.94
N GLN A 16 -12.60 0.89 17.68
CA GLN A 16 -12.23 2.25 17.26
C GLN A 16 -13.26 3.33 17.65
N VAL A 17 -14.55 2.98 17.71
CA VAL A 17 -15.58 3.90 18.22
C VAL A 17 -15.52 3.97 19.75
N GLU A 18 -15.28 2.83 20.40
CA GLU A 18 -15.14 2.74 21.86
C GLU A 18 -13.88 3.44 22.40
N SER A 19 -12.81 3.55 21.61
CA SER A 19 -11.63 4.34 21.98
C SER A 19 -11.91 5.85 22.05
N GLY A 20 -12.99 6.32 21.42
CA GLY A 20 -13.36 7.73 21.34
C GLY A 20 -12.70 8.48 20.17
N ASP A 21 -11.87 7.81 19.37
CA ASP A 21 -11.21 8.42 18.20
C ASP A 21 -12.20 8.73 17.07
N PHE A 22 -13.33 8.01 17.03
CA PHE A 22 -14.36 8.15 16.01
C PHE A 22 -15.76 8.21 16.65
N GLN A 23 -16.63 9.07 16.12
CA GLN A 23 -18.00 9.22 16.63
C GLN A 23 -18.93 8.08 16.19
N ASN A 24 -18.62 7.43 15.06
CA ASN A 24 -19.46 6.39 14.49
C ASN A 24 -18.68 5.51 13.50
N SER A 25 -19.25 4.34 13.21
CA SER A 25 -18.70 3.39 12.24
C SER A 25 -18.47 3.98 10.85
N SER A 26 -19.28 4.95 10.42
CA SER A 26 -19.15 5.54 9.08
C SER A 26 -17.91 6.44 8.96
N GLU A 27 -17.42 7.02 10.06
CA GLU A 27 -16.17 7.77 10.09
C GLU A 27 -14.97 6.83 10.00
N VAL A 28 -14.96 5.75 10.78
CA VAL A 28 -13.92 4.71 10.70
C VAL A 28 -13.78 4.19 9.27
N VAL A 29 -14.91 3.88 8.61
CA VAL A 29 -14.90 3.39 7.23
C VAL A 29 -14.42 4.45 6.24
N ARG A 30 -14.85 5.71 6.40
CA ARG A 30 -14.39 6.82 5.54
C ARG A 30 -12.89 7.06 5.67
N ASP A 31 -12.36 7.00 6.89
CA ASP A 31 -10.94 7.17 7.12
C ASP A 31 -10.11 6.01 6.53
N ALA A 32 -10.55 4.77 6.75
CA ALA A 32 -9.92 3.60 6.15
C ALA A 32 -9.90 3.66 4.61
N LEU A 33 -10.99 4.12 3.98
CA LEU A 33 -11.06 4.31 2.54
C LEU A 33 -10.11 5.41 2.05
N ARG A 34 -9.99 6.51 2.80
CA ARG A 34 -9.03 7.59 2.50
C ARG A 34 -7.60 7.06 2.56
N LEU A 35 -7.25 6.37 3.64
CA LEU A 35 -5.93 5.76 3.80
C LEU A 35 -5.63 4.76 2.67
N HIS A 36 -6.59 3.91 2.31
CA HIS A 36 -6.45 2.97 1.20
C HIS A 36 -6.20 3.67 -0.14
N ALA A 37 -6.96 4.73 -0.44
CA ALA A 37 -6.77 5.50 -1.66
C ALA A 37 -5.38 6.16 -1.72
N THR A 38 -4.96 6.81 -0.64
CA THR A 38 -3.64 7.44 -0.54
C THR A 38 -2.52 6.42 -0.67
N TYR A 39 -2.59 5.29 0.03
CA TYR A 39 -1.58 4.24 -0.06
C TYR A 39 -1.48 3.66 -1.47
N ARG A 40 -2.62 3.37 -2.11
CA ARG A 40 -2.65 2.86 -3.49
C ARG A 40 -2.04 3.84 -4.47
N GLN A 41 -2.36 5.13 -4.34
CA GLN A 41 -1.80 6.16 -5.21
C GLN A 41 -0.28 6.29 -5.01
N LYS A 42 0.18 6.30 -3.76
CA LYS A 42 1.61 6.35 -3.44
C LYS A 42 2.35 5.15 -4.04
N LEU A 43 1.86 3.93 -3.80
CA LEU A 43 2.47 2.71 -4.34
C LEU A 43 2.61 2.77 -5.86
N ILE A 44 1.55 3.18 -6.57
CA ILE A 44 1.58 3.30 -8.04
C ILE A 44 2.60 4.35 -8.48
N ASN A 45 2.66 5.50 -7.80
CA ASN A 45 3.61 6.56 -8.14
C ASN A 45 5.06 6.12 -7.90
N ASP A 46 5.34 5.50 -6.76
CA ASP A 46 6.67 5.02 -6.41
C ASP A 46 7.15 3.98 -7.44
N LEU A 47 6.28 3.03 -7.82
CA LEU A 47 6.59 2.06 -8.88
C LEU A 47 6.85 2.72 -10.24
N LYS A 48 6.05 3.73 -10.62
CA LYS A 48 6.27 4.47 -11.87
C LYS A 48 7.61 5.20 -11.86
N ILE A 49 8.00 5.80 -10.73
CA ILE A 49 9.28 6.49 -10.59
C ILE A 49 10.44 5.51 -10.79
N GLU A 50 10.39 4.31 -10.21
CA GLU A 50 11.45 3.31 -10.39
C GLU A 50 11.50 2.77 -11.83
N ILE A 51 10.36 2.60 -12.49
CA ILE A 51 10.30 2.23 -13.91
C ILE A 51 10.92 3.33 -14.77
N GLU A 52 10.58 4.61 -14.51
CA GLU A 52 11.13 5.74 -15.26
C GLU A 52 12.65 5.86 -15.10
N LYS A 53 13.17 5.62 -13.90
CA LYS A 53 14.62 5.53 -13.66
C LYS A 53 15.27 4.44 -14.51
N GLY A 54 14.59 3.30 -14.67
CA GLY A 54 15.06 2.21 -15.53
C GLY A 54 15.04 2.57 -17.03
N TRP A 55 14.00 3.27 -17.49
CA TRP A 55 13.89 3.67 -18.90
C TRP A 55 14.82 4.81 -19.31
N THR A 56 14.99 5.79 -18.43
CA THR A 56 15.86 6.96 -18.66
C THR A 56 17.31 6.71 -18.28
N GLY A 57 17.57 5.63 -17.54
CA GLY A 57 18.88 5.20 -17.13
C GLY A 57 19.71 4.60 -18.27
N PRO A 58 21.04 4.47 -18.07
CA PRO A 58 21.90 3.84 -19.06
C PRO A 58 21.58 2.36 -19.22
N THR A 59 21.68 1.85 -20.45
CA THR A 59 21.57 0.41 -20.74
C THR A 59 22.67 -0.36 -19.99
N SER A 60 22.26 -1.36 -19.22
CA SER A 60 23.20 -2.25 -18.55
C SER A 60 23.84 -3.22 -19.54
N ASN A 61 25.17 -3.30 -19.52
CA ASN A 61 25.94 -4.31 -20.26
C ASN A 61 26.24 -5.58 -19.42
N ARG A 62 25.71 -5.66 -18.18
CA ARG A 62 25.96 -6.82 -17.31
C ARG A 62 25.23 -8.04 -17.83
N MET A 63 25.92 -9.17 -17.94
CA MET A 63 25.26 -10.44 -18.19
C MET A 63 24.77 -11.05 -16.88
N ILE A 64 23.77 -11.94 -16.98
CA ILE A 64 23.18 -12.63 -15.82
C ILE A 64 24.25 -13.30 -14.95
N LYS A 65 25.26 -13.93 -15.57
CA LYS A 65 26.37 -14.57 -14.85
C LYS A 65 27.18 -13.60 -13.98
N ASP A 66 27.35 -12.37 -14.43
CA ASP A 66 28.11 -11.32 -13.72
C ASP A 66 27.30 -10.76 -12.55
N ILE A 67 25.96 -10.81 -12.64
CA ILE A 67 25.06 -10.43 -11.55
C ILE A 67 25.06 -11.49 -10.45
N ILE A 68 25.00 -12.77 -10.82
CA ILE A 68 24.99 -13.89 -9.87
C ILE A 68 26.30 -13.93 -9.08
N LYS A 69 27.45 -13.84 -9.76
CA LYS A 69 28.77 -13.87 -9.12
C LYS A 69 28.95 -12.77 -8.05
N ASP A 70 28.46 -11.58 -8.36
CA ASP A 70 28.51 -10.40 -7.49
C ASP A 70 27.63 -10.55 -6.24
N LYS A 71 26.53 -11.32 -6.33
CA LYS A 71 25.63 -11.58 -5.20
C LYS A 71 25.99 -12.77 -4.31
N SER A 72 26.82 -13.70 -4.79
CA SER A 72 27.29 -14.87 -4.04
C SER A 72 28.58 -14.64 -3.25
N SER A 73 29.15 -13.42 -3.30
CA SER A 73 30.33 -13.00 -2.55
C SER A 73 29.93 -12.25 -1.28
#